data_AF-A0A932DTY9-F1
#
_entry.id   AF-A0A932DTY9-F1
#
_cell.length_a   1.000
_cell.length_b   1.000
_cell.length_c   1.000
_cell.angle_alpha   90.00
_cell.angle_beta   90.00
_cell.angle_gamma   90.00
#
_symmetry.space_group_name_H-M   'P 1'
#
loop_
_entity.id
_entity.type
_entity.pdbx_description
1 polymer ?
#
loop_
_entity_poly.entity_id
_entity_poly.type
_entity_poly.pdbx_seq_one_letter_code
_entity_poly.pdbx_strand_id
1 'polypeptide(L)'
;MTRNPRGRPWAPIGLILELPFALGACGGGHATTSSGGARTPSGFDFGANEPQLVDAFGDSITEGELEGGQVTSDNYPNNLQTMLRGLDPNWRVNNRGVGGETVEQGARRLPNALASDHPGFVLIMGVVLAEIFSGMNDPSLWGSPGGDPHHPNEGGYRVMAGIWFDAMRHAIPTGPAAERAKGGGTTQSAQSRKPAKRR
;
A
#
# COMPACT_ATOMS: atom_id res chain seq x y z
N MET A 1 56.08 0.50 17.83
CA MET A 1 56.72 1.84 17.89
C MET A 1 57.21 2.20 16.50
N THR A 2 56.42 2.96 15.74
CA THR A 2 56.76 3.44 14.39
C THR A 2 56.37 4.91 14.33
N ARG A 3 57.36 5.78 14.11
CA ARG A 3 57.24 7.24 14.15
C ARG A 3 56.63 7.76 12.84
N ASN A 4 55.57 8.54 12.97
CA ASN A 4 54.98 9.34 11.90
C ASN A 4 55.65 10.72 11.88
N PRO A 5 56.11 11.26 10.73
CA PRO A 5 56.53 12.64 10.70
C PRO A 5 55.81 13.48 9.64
N ARG A 6 55.58 14.74 10.07
CA ARG A 6 55.44 15.98 9.30
C ARG A 6 54.01 16.47 9.03
N GLY A 7 53.64 17.41 9.88
CA GLY A 7 52.57 18.37 9.62
C GLY A 7 52.89 19.29 8.44
N ARG A 8 51.82 19.90 7.92
CA ARG A 8 51.87 21.01 6.98
C ARG A 8 51.09 22.19 7.59
N PRO A 9 51.65 23.41 7.55
CA PRO A 9 51.05 24.59 8.16
C PRO A 9 49.88 25.15 7.34
N TRP A 10 48.97 25.78 8.07
CA TRP A 10 47.89 26.64 7.57
C TRP A 10 48.43 27.87 6.84
N ALA A 11 47.73 28.29 5.79
CA ALA A 11 47.74 29.66 5.29
C ALA A 11 46.28 30.10 5.02
N PRO A 12 45.84 31.26 5.54
CA PRO A 12 44.53 31.83 5.26
C PRO A 12 44.64 32.82 4.10
N ILE A 13 43.77 32.69 3.08
CA ILE A 13 43.55 33.77 2.11
C ILE A 13 42.04 33.89 1.91
N GLY A 14 41.52 35.00 2.43
CA GLY A 14 40.16 35.44 2.17
C GLY A 14 40.02 35.98 0.74
N LEU A 15 38.84 35.79 0.19
CA LEU A 15 38.24 36.73 -0.73
C LEU A 15 36.73 36.60 -0.58
N ILE A 16 36.15 37.52 0.19
CA ILE A 16 34.71 37.76 0.26
C ILE A 16 34.34 38.45 -1.06
N LEU A 17 33.63 37.73 -1.92
CA LEU A 17 32.95 38.30 -3.09
C LEU A 17 31.46 38.33 -2.76
N GLU A 18 31.01 39.48 -2.24
CA GLU A 18 29.61 39.81 -2.03
C GLU A 18 28.90 39.88 -3.39
N LEU A 19 28.00 38.94 -3.63
CA LEU A 19 27.03 38.94 -4.73
C LEU A 19 25.72 39.54 -4.19
N PRO A 20 25.16 40.60 -4.81
CA PRO A 20 23.83 41.06 -4.45
C PRO A 20 22.80 40.03 -4.93
N PHE A 21 22.29 39.22 -4.00
CA PHE A 21 21.10 38.41 -4.23
C PHE A 21 19.90 39.34 -4.38
N ALA A 22 19.42 39.47 -5.61
CA ALA A 22 18.12 40.03 -5.91
C ALA A 22 17.04 39.15 -5.24
N LEU A 23 16.29 39.73 -4.30
CA LEU A 23 15.05 39.18 -3.78
C LEU A 23 13.99 39.22 -4.90
N GLY A 24 14.05 38.25 -5.79
CA GLY A 24 12.98 37.91 -6.71
C GLY A 24 11.93 37.09 -5.98
N ALA A 25 10.75 37.67 -5.82
CA ALA A 25 9.56 36.99 -5.35
C ALA A 25 9.20 35.81 -6.26
N CYS A 26 9.04 34.62 -5.68
CA CYS A 26 8.15 33.58 -6.20
C CYS A 26 7.40 33.02 -4.99
N GLY A 27 6.09 33.30 -4.95
CA GLY A 27 5.19 32.75 -3.95
C GLY A 27 5.30 31.24 -3.93
N GLY A 28 5.64 30.69 -2.76
CA GLY A 28 5.57 29.26 -2.48
C GLY A 28 4.13 28.81 -2.42
N GLY A 29 3.48 28.74 -3.59
CA GLY A 29 2.34 27.86 -3.76
C GLY A 29 2.86 26.45 -3.57
N HIS A 30 2.60 25.86 -2.41
CA HIS A 30 2.67 24.41 -2.27
C HIS A 30 1.82 23.85 -3.41
N ALA A 31 2.48 23.27 -4.41
CA ALA A 31 1.81 22.40 -5.35
C ALA A 31 1.27 21.25 -4.49
N THR A 32 0.01 21.37 -4.11
CA THR A 32 -0.79 20.22 -3.70
C THR A 32 -0.81 19.35 -4.94
N THR A 33 0.19 18.49 -5.07
CA THR A 33 0.17 17.40 -6.03
C THR A 33 -0.96 16.51 -5.55
N SER A 34 -2.17 16.82 -5.97
CA SER A 34 -3.28 15.89 -5.94
C SER A 34 -2.83 14.74 -6.82
N SER A 35 -2.20 13.74 -6.21
CA SER A 35 -2.14 12.39 -6.75
C SER A 35 -3.60 12.00 -6.95
N GLY A 36 -4.10 12.26 -8.16
CA GLY A 36 -5.42 11.83 -8.58
C GLY A 36 -5.37 10.31 -8.60
N GLY A 37 -5.59 9.69 -7.45
CA GLY A 37 -5.73 8.25 -7.32
C GLY A 37 -6.80 7.83 -8.31
N ALA A 38 -6.38 7.12 -9.36
CA ALA A 38 -7.28 6.66 -10.39
C ALA A 38 -8.30 5.75 -9.72
N ARG A 39 -9.53 6.25 -9.55
CA ARG A 39 -10.64 5.42 -9.08
C ARG A 39 -11.00 4.47 -10.21
N THR A 40 -11.16 3.19 -9.91
CA THR A 40 -11.76 2.28 -10.87
C THR A 40 -13.20 2.75 -11.09
N PRO A 41 -13.63 3.05 -12.34
CA PRO A 41 -14.98 3.53 -12.59
C PRO A 41 -16.03 2.56 -12.03
N SER A 42 -17.16 3.10 -11.55
CA SER A 42 -18.32 2.27 -11.21
C SER A 42 -18.73 1.44 -12.42
N GLY A 43 -18.78 0.11 -12.27
CA GLY A 43 -19.11 -0.79 -13.38
C GLY A 43 -17.92 -1.13 -14.28
N PHE A 44 -16.68 -0.93 -13.82
CA PHE A 44 -15.51 -1.49 -14.50
C PHE A 44 -15.65 -3.00 -14.66
N ASP A 45 -15.42 -3.45 -15.88
CA ASP A 45 -15.46 -4.86 -16.24
C ASP A 45 -14.08 -5.48 -15.99
N PHE A 46 -14.01 -6.35 -14.97
CA PHE A 46 -12.80 -7.12 -14.67
C PHE A 46 -12.61 -8.29 -15.66
N GLY A 47 -13.51 -8.48 -16.62
CA GLY A 47 -13.49 -9.57 -17.57
C GLY A 47 -13.62 -10.91 -16.83
N ALA A 48 -12.68 -11.81 -17.10
CA ALA A 48 -12.63 -13.11 -16.43
C ALA A 48 -11.98 -13.06 -15.02
N ASN A 49 -11.49 -11.90 -14.58
CA ASN A 49 -10.82 -11.76 -13.29
C ASN A 49 -11.81 -11.67 -12.13
N GLU A 50 -11.38 -12.14 -10.96
CA GLU A 50 -12.12 -12.07 -9.69
C GLU A 50 -11.99 -10.65 -9.08
N PRO A 51 -13.03 -9.80 -9.11
CA PRO A 51 -12.94 -8.41 -8.69
C PRO A 51 -12.66 -8.23 -7.18
N GLN A 52 -12.83 -9.28 -6.39
CA GLN A 52 -12.61 -9.29 -4.93
C GLN A 52 -11.37 -10.09 -4.53
N LEU A 53 -10.48 -10.37 -5.48
CA LEU A 53 -9.22 -11.04 -5.26
C LEU A 53 -8.04 -10.09 -5.47
N VAL A 54 -7.13 -10.09 -4.51
CA VAL A 54 -5.88 -9.31 -4.52
C VAL A 54 -4.71 -10.27 -4.48
N ASP A 55 -3.77 -10.12 -5.41
CA ASP A 55 -2.46 -10.77 -5.33
C ASP A 55 -1.44 -9.76 -4.79
N ALA A 56 -0.88 -10.03 -3.62
CA ALA A 56 0.22 -9.27 -3.05
C ALA A 56 1.56 -9.90 -3.48
N PHE A 57 2.23 -9.29 -4.46
CA PHE A 57 3.49 -9.74 -5.03
C PHE A 57 4.68 -8.97 -4.46
N GLY A 58 5.75 -9.68 -4.13
CA GLY A 58 7.00 -9.05 -3.71
C GLY A 58 7.97 -10.04 -3.09
N ASP A 59 8.90 -9.52 -2.31
CA ASP A 59 9.99 -10.23 -1.67
C ASP A 59 9.66 -10.62 -0.22
N SER A 60 10.68 -10.67 0.65
CA SER A 60 10.59 -10.97 2.08
C SER A 60 9.66 -10.01 2.82
N ILE A 61 9.54 -8.74 2.40
CA ILE A 61 8.61 -7.79 3.03
C ILE A 61 7.16 -8.21 2.75
N THR A 62 6.87 -8.68 1.54
CA THR A 62 5.53 -9.19 1.21
C THR A 62 5.27 -10.53 1.87
N GLU A 63 6.28 -11.40 1.95
CA GLU A 63 6.18 -12.68 2.67
C GLU A 63 5.85 -12.47 4.15
N GLY A 64 6.39 -11.40 4.76
CA GLY A 64 6.23 -11.11 6.17
C GLY A 64 7.44 -11.47 7.00
N GLU A 65 8.64 -11.46 6.41
CA GLU A 65 9.88 -11.72 7.12
C GLU A 65 10.14 -10.60 8.14
N LEU A 66 10.46 -11.00 9.37
CA LEU A 66 10.91 -10.15 10.45
C LEU A 66 12.44 -10.17 10.53
N GLU A 67 12.98 -9.32 11.40
CA GLU A 67 14.37 -9.39 11.83
C GLU A 67 14.75 -10.83 12.23
N GLY A 68 15.83 -11.35 11.64
CA GLY A 68 16.32 -12.72 11.90
C GLY A 68 15.69 -13.81 11.02
N GLY A 69 14.89 -13.45 10.01
CA GLY A 69 14.40 -14.38 8.99
C GLY A 69 13.13 -15.14 9.37
N GLN A 70 12.44 -14.73 10.44
CA GLN A 70 11.19 -15.34 10.87
C GLN A 70 10.02 -14.79 10.07
N VAL A 71 9.19 -15.64 9.49
CA VAL A 71 7.96 -15.19 8.80
C VAL A 71 6.82 -15.07 9.82
N THR A 72 6.26 -13.87 9.96
CA THR A 72 5.10 -13.62 10.83
C THR A 72 3.78 -13.83 10.09
N SER A 73 2.76 -14.28 10.82
CA SER A 73 1.38 -14.23 10.35
C SER A 73 0.81 -12.81 10.34
N ASP A 74 1.42 -11.88 11.08
CA ASP A 74 1.00 -10.47 11.17
C ASP A 74 1.57 -9.62 10.02
N ASN A 75 1.82 -10.23 8.87
CA ASN A 75 2.29 -9.57 7.66
C ASN A 75 1.22 -8.67 7.03
N TYR A 76 1.65 -7.75 6.15
CA TYR A 76 0.71 -6.79 5.57
C TYR A 76 -0.40 -7.46 4.72
N PRO A 77 -0.16 -8.54 3.94
CA PRO A 77 -1.23 -9.20 3.20
C PRO A 77 -2.33 -9.77 4.12
N ASN A 78 -1.97 -10.38 5.25
CA ASN A 78 -2.93 -10.94 6.21
C ASN A 78 -3.70 -9.84 6.97
N ASN A 79 -3.03 -8.76 7.34
CA ASN A 79 -3.68 -7.60 7.94
C ASN A 79 -4.65 -6.95 6.93
N LEU A 80 -4.24 -6.79 5.68
CA LEU A 80 -5.08 -6.27 4.59
C LEU A 80 -6.29 -7.18 4.34
N GLN A 81 -6.11 -8.50 4.34
CA GLN A 81 -7.18 -9.48 4.23
C GLN A 81 -8.26 -9.25 5.30
N THR A 82 -7.85 -9.03 6.54
CA THR A 82 -8.75 -8.76 7.66
C THR A 82 -9.52 -7.46 7.44
N MET A 83 -8.83 -6.38 7.03
CA MET A 83 -9.46 -5.09 6.77
C MET A 83 -10.47 -5.14 5.60
N LEU A 84 -10.11 -5.78 4.48
CA LEU A 84 -10.99 -5.92 3.32
C LEU A 84 -12.22 -6.78 3.61
N ARG A 85 -12.07 -7.86 4.39
CA ARG A 85 -13.21 -8.67 4.86
C ARG A 85 -14.17 -7.91 5.76
N GLY A 86 -13.67 -6.88 6.46
CA GLY A 86 -14.50 -5.93 7.19
C GLY A 86 -15.42 -5.10 6.29
N LEU A 87 -15.08 -4.94 5.00
CA LEU A 87 -15.93 -4.29 4.00
C LEU A 87 -16.90 -5.27 3.35
N ASP A 88 -16.38 -6.42 2.90
CA ASP A 88 -17.17 -7.52 2.33
C ASP A 88 -16.43 -8.85 2.59
N PRO A 89 -17.08 -9.85 3.23
CA PRO A 89 -16.44 -11.12 3.57
C PRO A 89 -15.92 -11.92 2.36
N ASN A 90 -16.37 -11.61 1.14
CA ASN A 90 -15.92 -12.26 -0.08
C ASN A 90 -14.51 -11.82 -0.53
N TRP A 91 -13.96 -10.74 0.05
CA TRP A 91 -12.60 -10.33 -0.26
C TRP A 91 -11.57 -11.39 0.11
N ARG A 92 -10.63 -11.58 -0.80
CA ARG A 92 -9.49 -12.50 -0.67
C ARG A 92 -8.19 -11.78 -0.98
N VAL A 93 -7.16 -12.06 -0.21
CA VAL A 93 -5.79 -11.61 -0.47
C VAL A 93 -4.88 -12.84 -0.50
N ASN A 94 -4.22 -13.06 -1.62
CA ASN A 94 -3.18 -14.07 -1.75
C ASN A 94 -1.83 -13.43 -1.45
N ASN A 95 -1.13 -13.93 -0.44
CA ASN A 95 0.27 -13.58 -0.23
C ASN A 95 1.12 -14.34 -1.26
N ARG A 96 1.70 -13.60 -2.21
CA ARG A 96 2.61 -14.10 -3.23
C ARG A 96 4.05 -13.62 -2.97
N GLY A 97 4.38 -13.22 -1.76
CA GLY A 97 5.72 -12.86 -1.32
C GLY A 97 6.68 -14.06 -1.29
N VAL A 98 7.94 -13.83 -1.65
CA VAL A 98 9.00 -14.86 -1.60
C VAL A 98 10.29 -14.22 -1.08
N GLY A 99 10.77 -14.67 0.09
CA GLY A 99 11.99 -14.17 0.71
C GLY A 99 13.21 -14.28 -0.19
N GLY A 100 13.99 -13.19 -0.25
CA GLY A 100 15.19 -13.08 -1.10
C GLY A 100 14.92 -13.04 -2.61
N GLU A 101 13.67 -12.93 -3.05
CA GLU A 101 13.33 -12.83 -4.47
C GLU A 101 13.81 -11.51 -5.08
N THR A 102 14.51 -11.56 -6.21
CA THR A 102 14.89 -10.36 -6.98
C THR A 102 13.75 -9.90 -7.89
N VAL A 103 13.80 -8.66 -8.35
CA VAL A 103 12.83 -8.11 -9.32
C VAL A 103 12.74 -8.99 -10.58
N GLU A 104 13.87 -9.51 -11.08
CA GLU A 104 13.91 -10.38 -12.26
C GLU A 104 13.22 -11.73 -12.00
N GLN A 105 13.37 -12.29 -10.79
CA GLN A 105 12.70 -13.52 -10.41
C GLN A 105 11.19 -13.32 -10.27
N GLY A 106 10.77 -12.24 -9.60
CA GLY A 106 9.36 -11.86 -9.46
C GLY A 106 8.69 -11.62 -10.83
N ALA A 107 9.38 -10.90 -11.73
CA ALA A 107 8.88 -10.66 -13.09
C ALA A 107 8.67 -11.96 -13.89
N ARG A 108 9.50 -12.98 -13.68
CA ARG A 108 9.33 -14.30 -14.32
C ARG A 108 8.17 -15.09 -13.74
N ARG A 109 7.84 -14.89 -12.46
CA ARG A 109 6.75 -15.60 -11.77
C ARG A 109 5.39 -14.93 -11.98
N LEU A 110 5.36 -13.62 -12.22
CA LEU A 110 4.14 -12.84 -12.35
C LEU A 110 3.17 -13.41 -13.40
N PRO A 111 3.56 -13.76 -14.65
CA PRO A 111 2.62 -14.30 -15.63
C PRO A 111 1.89 -15.56 -15.15
N ASN A 112 2.60 -16.47 -14.46
CA ASN A 112 2.00 -17.70 -13.94
C ASN A 112 1.02 -17.43 -12.79
N ALA A 113 1.31 -16.45 -11.94
CA ALA A 113 0.39 -16.05 -10.87
C ALA A 113 -0.89 -15.43 -11.45
N LEU A 114 -0.76 -14.49 -12.38
CA LEU A 114 -1.91 -13.86 -13.05
C LEU A 114 -2.79 -14.87 -13.79
N ALA A 115 -2.17 -15.86 -14.43
CA ALA A 115 -2.88 -16.93 -15.14
C ALA A 115 -3.54 -17.95 -14.20
N SER A 116 -3.06 -18.08 -12.96
CA SER A 116 -3.59 -19.02 -11.96
C SER A 116 -4.73 -18.40 -11.17
N ASP A 117 -4.54 -17.16 -10.73
CA ASP A 117 -5.40 -16.53 -9.73
C ASP A 117 -6.47 -15.66 -10.35
N HIS A 118 -6.20 -15.10 -11.54
CA HIS A 118 -7.08 -14.13 -12.18
C HIS A 118 -7.49 -12.99 -11.23
N PRO A 119 -6.53 -12.30 -10.57
CA PRO A 119 -6.87 -11.32 -9.56
C PRO A 119 -7.48 -10.06 -10.18
N GLY A 120 -8.40 -9.41 -9.47
CA GLY A 120 -8.89 -8.08 -9.81
C GLY A 120 -7.84 -7.00 -9.55
N PHE A 121 -6.98 -7.21 -8.55
CA PHE A 121 -5.94 -6.27 -8.15
C PHE A 121 -4.62 -6.98 -7.91
N VAL A 122 -3.52 -6.34 -8.31
CA VAL A 122 -2.17 -6.81 -8.03
C VAL A 122 -1.43 -5.71 -7.30
N LEU A 123 -0.90 -6.01 -6.12
CA LEU A 123 -0.02 -5.13 -5.37
C LEU A 123 1.41 -5.59 -5.64
N ILE A 124 2.25 -4.73 -6.20
CA ILE A 124 3.65 -5.05 -6.49
C ILE A 124 4.53 -4.27 -5.52
N MET A 125 5.18 -4.98 -4.61
CA MET A 125 6.17 -4.46 -3.68
C MET A 125 7.56 -4.87 -4.20
N GLY A 126 8.29 -3.91 -4.74
CA GLY A 126 9.62 -4.11 -5.35
C GLY A 126 10.21 -2.82 -5.93
N VAL A 127 9.36 -1.82 -6.17
CA VAL A 127 9.77 -0.44 -6.44
C VAL A 127 9.02 0.45 -5.45
N VAL A 128 9.78 1.18 -4.66
CA VAL A 128 9.36 2.14 -3.63
C VAL A 128 8.17 3.00 -4.10
N LEU A 129 6.99 2.78 -3.53
CA LEU A 129 5.90 3.76 -3.58
C LEU A 129 6.20 4.86 -2.57
N ALA A 130 6.31 6.10 -3.02
CA ALA A 130 6.56 7.27 -2.17
C ALA A 130 5.57 7.38 -0.99
N GLU A 131 4.34 6.90 -1.18
CA GLU A 131 3.29 6.90 -0.15
C GLU A 131 3.58 5.94 1.02
N ILE A 132 4.18 4.77 0.75
CA ILE A 132 4.58 3.82 1.80
C ILE A 132 5.67 4.44 2.68
N PHE A 133 6.65 5.14 2.08
CA PHE A 133 7.72 5.80 2.82
C PHE A 133 7.21 6.95 3.69
N SER A 134 6.20 7.67 3.22
CA SER A 134 5.60 8.73 4.05
C SER A 134 4.90 8.18 5.28
N GLY A 135 4.26 7.01 5.19
CA GLY A 135 3.61 6.37 6.34
C GLY A 135 4.55 5.56 7.24
N MET A 136 5.67 5.09 6.68
CA MET A 136 6.68 4.27 7.38
C MET A 136 7.92 5.08 7.82
N ASN A 137 7.75 6.39 8.05
CA ASN A 137 8.86 7.29 8.40
C ASN A 137 9.28 7.21 9.88
N ASP A 138 8.55 6.49 10.72
CA ASP A 138 8.88 6.23 12.12
C ASP A 138 9.87 5.05 12.22
N PRO A 139 11.11 5.24 12.69
CA PRO A 139 12.10 4.18 12.85
C PRO A 139 11.63 3.02 13.74
N SER A 140 10.69 3.25 14.66
CA SER A 140 10.14 2.22 15.55
C SER A 140 9.24 1.21 14.85
N LEU A 141 8.88 1.44 13.58
CA LEU A 141 8.11 0.52 12.74
C LEU A 141 9.00 -0.52 12.04
N TRP A 142 10.32 -0.36 12.14
CA TRP A 142 11.32 -1.23 11.53
C TRP A 142 11.98 -2.13 12.58
N GLY A 143 12.82 -3.06 12.13
CA GLY A 143 13.66 -3.90 12.99
C GLY A 143 14.61 -3.08 13.88
N SER A 144 15.23 -3.77 14.85
CA SER A 144 16.01 -3.12 15.90
C SER A 144 17.25 -2.39 15.33
N PRO A 145 17.62 -1.22 15.90
CA PRO A 145 18.89 -0.57 15.54
C PRO A 145 20.09 -1.47 15.86
N GLY A 146 20.74 -1.99 14.82
CA GLY A 146 21.87 -2.94 14.92
C GLY A 146 21.57 -4.37 14.44
N GLY A 147 20.31 -4.65 14.11
CA GLY A 147 19.87 -5.87 13.44
C GLY A 147 19.63 -5.65 11.95
N ASP A 148 18.44 -6.00 11.49
CA ASP A 148 17.99 -5.76 10.11
C ASP A 148 17.04 -4.56 10.05
N PRO A 149 17.53 -3.37 9.66
CA PRO A 149 16.69 -2.17 9.59
C PRO A 149 15.76 -2.15 8.38
N HIS A 150 15.82 -3.13 7.47
CA HIS A 150 15.04 -3.12 6.23
C HIS A 150 13.71 -3.88 6.35
N HIS A 151 13.56 -4.74 7.35
CA HIS A 151 12.32 -5.46 7.60
C HIS A 151 11.42 -4.69 8.57
N PRO A 152 10.16 -4.42 8.21
CA PRO A 152 9.17 -3.94 9.16
C PRO A 152 9.01 -4.92 10.31
N ASN A 153 8.74 -4.40 11.51
CA ASN A 153 8.17 -5.23 12.57
C ASN A 153 6.65 -5.40 12.38
N GLU A 154 5.99 -6.14 13.26
CA GLU A 154 4.54 -6.36 13.18
C GLU A 154 3.74 -5.05 13.20
N GLY A 155 4.20 -4.04 13.95
CA GLY A 155 3.60 -2.70 13.94
C GLY A 155 3.73 -2.02 12.58
N GLY A 156 4.92 -2.09 11.97
CA GLY A 156 5.16 -1.62 10.62
C GLY A 156 4.29 -2.31 9.56
N TYR A 157 4.13 -3.63 9.64
CA TYR A 157 3.25 -4.37 8.74
C TYR A 157 1.78 -3.95 8.84
N ARG A 158 1.30 -3.59 10.05
CA ARG A 158 -0.06 -3.04 10.22
C ARG A 158 -0.20 -1.67 9.57
N VAL A 159 0.82 -0.81 9.67
CA VAL A 159 0.84 0.50 9.00
C VAL A 159 0.83 0.32 7.49
N MET A 160 1.67 -0.57 6.94
CA MET A 160 1.67 -0.89 5.52
C MET A 160 0.30 -1.39 5.03
N ALA A 161 -0.34 -2.28 5.79
CA ALA A 161 -1.67 -2.76 5.47
C ALA A 161 -2.72 -1.64 5.44
N GLY A 162 -2.64 -0.67 6.36
CA GLY A 162 -3.51 0.50 6.38
C GLY A 162 -3.35 1.38 5.13
N ILE A 163 -2.11 1.65 4.71
CA ILE A 163 -1.82 2.43 3.50
C ILE A 163 -2.41 1.75 2.27
N TRP A 164 -2.20 0.44 2.11
CA TRP A 164 -2.76 -0.33 1.01
C TRP A 164 -4.29 -0.38 1.06
N PHE A 165 -4.86 -0.57 2.25
CA PHE A 165 -6.31 -0.57 2.44
C PHE A 165 -6.93 0.75 2.02
N ASP A 166 -6.33 1.88 2.41
CA ASP A 166 -6.79 3.20 2.01
C ASP A 166 -6.68 3.40 0.49
N ALA A 167 -5.54 3.05 -0.13
CA ALA A 167 -5.37 3.12 -1.58
C ALA A 167 -6.43 2.28 -2.31
N MET A 168 -6.65 1.04 -1.85
CA MET A 168 -7.66 0.15 -2.40
C MET A 168 -9.07 0.68 -2.22
N ARG A 169 -9.43 1.26 -1.07
CA ARG A 169 -10.77 1.82 -0.84
C ARG A 169 -11.09 2.95 -1.82
N HIS A 170 -10.08 3.68 -2.29
CA HIS A 170 -10.26 4.68 -3.35
C HIS A 170 -10.37 4.04 -4.74
N ALA A 171 -9.67 2.93 -4.96
CA ALA A 171 -9.69 2.20 -6.22
C ALA A 171 -10.95 1.33 -6.39
N ILE A 172 -11.50 0.75 -5.33
CA ILE A 172 -12.66 -0.14 -5.38
C ILE A 172 -13.89 0.68 -5.80
N PRO A 173 -14.60 0.28 -6.87
CA PRO A 173 -15.80 0.98 -7.26
C PRO A 173 -16.85 0.87 -6.16
N THR A 174 -17.28 2.00 -5.60
CA THR A 174 -18.46 2.07 -4.74
C THR A 174 -19.71 1.96 -5.60
N GLY A 175 -19.96 0.78 -6.17
CA GLY A 175 -21.17 0.52 -6.93
C GLY A 175 -22.42 0.50 -6.04
N PRO A 176 -23.62 0.66 -6.61
CA PRO A 176 -24.89 0.64 -5.88
C PRO A 176 -25.18 -0.69 -5.13
N ALA A 177 -24.39 -1.76 -5.35
CA ALA A 177 -24.44 -2.98 -4.54
C ALA A 177 -24.07 -2.73 -3.06
N ALA A 178 -23.11 -1.82 -2.78
CA ALA A 178 -22.79 -1.41 -1.41
C ALA A 178 -23.93 -0.60 -0.75
N GLU A 179 -24.80 0.00 -1.55
CA GLU A 179 -25.97 0.76 -1.09
C GLU A 179 -27.17 -0.15 -0.81
N ARG A 180 -27.33 -1.23 -1.59
CA ARG A 180 -28.33 -2.29 -1.33
C ARG A 180 -28.08 -3.03 -0.01
N ALA A 181 -26.82 -3.20 0.40
CA ALA A 181 -26.49 -3.79 1.70
C ALA A 181 -26.87 -2.90 2.91
N LYS A 182 -27.05 -1.58 2.71
CA LYS A 182 -27.50 -0.65 3.75
C LYS A 182 -29.01 -0.41 3.78
N GLY A 183 -29.74 -0.77 2.72
CA GLY A 183 -31.19 -0.52 2.57
C GLY A 183 -32.13 -1.67 2.97
N GLY A 184 -31.60 -2.82 3.40
CA GLY A 184 -32.39 -4.01 3.75
C GLY A 184 -33.04 -3.96 5.13
N GLY A 185 -33.82 -2.92 5.43
CA GLY A 185 -34.34 -2.69 6.77
C GLY A 185 -35.59 -1.81 6.87
N THR A 186 -36.47 -1.79 5.87
CA THR A 186 -37.84 -1.28 6.07
C THR A 186 -38.85 -2.20 5.42
N THR A 187 -39.46 -3.00 6.29
CA THR A 187 -40.77 -3.64 6.20
C THR A 187 -41.73 -2.93 5.24
N GLN A 188 -41.99 -3.53 4.07
CA GLN A 188 -43.23 -3.24 3.34
C GLN A 188 -44.34 -4.11 3.92
N SER A 189 -44.96 -3.56 4.97
CA SER A 189 -46.23 -4.02 5.49
C SER A 189 -47.34 -3.76 4.46
N ALA A 190 -48.15 -4.80 4.24
CA ALA A 190 -49.56 -4.74 3.88
C ALA A 190 -49.98 -3.95 2.63
N GLN A 191 -50.11 -4.65 1.50
CA GLN A 191 -51.19 -4.36 0.55
C GLN A 191 -52.37 -5.32 0.77
N SER A 192 -53.39 -4.76 1.40
CA SER A 192 -54.71 -5.30 1.66
C SER A 192 -55.38 -5.83 0.38
N ARG A 193 -55.71 -7.13 0.37
CA ARG A 193 -56.56 -7.74 -0.66
C ARG A 193 -58.02 -7.34 -0.42
N LYS A 194 -58.58 -6.56 -1.35
CA LYS A 194 -60.03 -6.31 -1.45
C LYS A 194 -60.78 -7.64 -1.75
N PRO A 195 -61.88 -7.95 -1.05
CA PRO A 195 -62.70 -9.12 -1.36
C PRO A 195 -63.59 -8.87 -2.58
N ALA A 196 -63.66 -9.86 -3.48
CA ALA A 196 -64.54 -9.87 -4.64
C ALA A 196 -66.00 -10.18 -4.22
N LYS A 197 -66.93 -9.30 -4.60
CA LYS A 197 -68.38 -9.55 -4.48
C LYS A 197 -68.81 -10.61 -5.50
N ARG A 198 -69.33 -11.74 -5.01
CA ARG A 198 -70.11 -12.68 -5.83
C ARG A 198 -71.54 -12.14 -5.98
N ARG A 199 -72.03 -12.13 -7.21
CA ARG A 199 -73.45 -12.00 -7.58
C ARG A 199 -74.00 -13.40 -7.82
#